data_AF-A0A7Y8LK50-F1
#
_entry.id   AF-A0A7Y8LK50-F1
#
_cell.length_a   1.000
_cell.length_b   1.000
_cell.length_c   1.000
_cell.angle_alpha   90.00
_cell.angle_beta   90.00
_cell.angle_gamma   90.00
#
_symmetry.space_group_name_H-M   'P 1'
#
loop_
_entity.id
_entity.type
_entity.pdbx_description
1 polymer ?
#
loop_
_entity_poly.entity_id
_entity_poly.type
_entity_poly.pdbx_seq_one_letter_code
_entity_poly.pdbx_strand_id
1 'polypeptide(L)'
;MHLLVIGLAVVALSGVVALFAGRVASRVAALGCVAGSLVGLVPALQAMGGHPFPELRPAWALPLGEFHLALDALSGWFLAPIFVLASLAAIYGLGYFAG
;
A
#
# COMPACT_ATOMS: atom_id res chain seq x y z
N MET A 1 12.12 -0.49 -4.27
CA MET A 1 11.59 -1.33 -3.17
C MET A 1 11.22 -0.54 -1.93
N HIS A 2 12.10 0.30 -1.38
CA HIS A 2 11.80 1.05 -0.15
C HIS A 2 10.50 1.86 -0.23
N LEU A 3 10.25 2.56 -1.35
CA LEU A 3 8.99 3.30 -1.54
C LEU A 3 7.75 2.40 -1.52
N LEU A 4 7.82 1.19 -2.09
CA LEU A 4 6.70 0.24 -2.06
C LEU A 4 6.40 -0.16 -0.61
N VAL A 5 7.45 -0.53 0.14
CA VAL A 5 7.33 -0.93 1.55
C VAL A 5 6.82 0.23 2.41
N ILE A 6 7.33 1.45 2.19
CA ILE A 6 6.85 2.66 2.89
C ILE A 6 5.38 2.92 2.57
N GLY A 7 4.99 2.86 1.29
CA GLY A 7 3.60 3.04 0.87
C GLY A 7 2.67 2.04 1.56
N LEU A 8 3.00 0.75 1.52
CA LEU A 8 2.26 -0.31 2.20
C LEU A 8 2.21 -0.10 3.73
N ALA A 9 3.34 0.28 4.35
CA ALA A 9 3.39 0.57 5.77
C ALA A 9 2.49 1.76 6.14
N VAL A 10 2.47 2.83 5.34
CA VAL A 10 1.59 3.99 5.57
C VAL A 10 0.11 3.59 5.46
N VAL A 11 -0.26 2.78 4.46
CA VAL A 11 -1.64 2.26 4.35
C VAL A 11 -1.98 1.43 5.58
N ALA A 12 -1.16 0.45 5.95
CA ALA A 12 -1.42 -0.43 7.09
C ALA A 12 -1.47 0.32 8.44
N LEU A 13 -0.47 1.17 8.70
CA LEU A 13 -0.36 1.92 9.96
C LEU A 13 -1.47 2.96 10.09
N SER A 14 -1.91 3.58 9.01
CA SER A 14 -3.04 4.52 9.09
C SER A 14 -4.34 3.84 9.49
N GLY A 15 -4.57 2.61 9.03
CA GLY A 15 -5.68 1.76 9.50
C GLY A 15 -5.57 1.42 10.99
N VAL A 16 -4.38 1.03 11.46
CA VAL A 16 -4.14 0.74 12.89
C VAL A 16 -4.35 1.99 13.74
N VAL A 17 -3.80 3.14 13.34
CA VAL A 17 -3.98 4.42 14.06
C VAL A 17 -5.46 4.83 14.08
N ALA A 18 -6.20 4.58 13.00
CA ALA A 18 -7.62 4.89 12.94
C ALA A 18 -8.46 4.14 13.99
N LEU A 19 -8.05 2.93 14.43
CA LEU A 19 -8.73 2.20 15.51
C LEU A 19 -8.77 2.98 16.83
N PHE A 20 -7.80 3.86 17.05
CA PHE A 20 -7.68 4.66 18.27
C PHE A 20 -8.11 6.13 18.08
N ALA A 21 -8.48 6.52 16.85
CA ALA A 21 -8.67 7.93 16.48
C ALA A 21 -10.13 8.44 16.61
N GLY A 22 -11.06 7.60 17.06
CA GLY A 22 -12.44 7.98 17.38
C GLY A 22 -13.14 8.73 16.24
N ARG A 23 -13.56 9.97 16.49
CA ARG A 23 -14.32 10.80 15.51
C ARG A 23 -13.57 11.13 14.23
N VAL A 24 -12.25 11.03 14.22
CA VAL A 24 -11.42 11.31 13.03
C VAL A 24 -10.88 10.05 12.38
N ALA A 25 -11.27 8.86 12.85
CA ALA A 25 -10.80 7.56 12.34
C ALA A 25 -10.90 7.45 10.81
N SER A 26 -12.07 7.76 10.24
CA SER A 26 -12.27 7.69 8.79
C SER A 26 -11.34 8.64 8.03
N ARG A 27 -11.11 9.85 8.54
CA ARG A 27 -10.19 10.83 7.92
C ARG A 27 -8.73 10.37 8.00
N VAL A 28 -8.31 9.83 9.14
CA VAL A 28 -6.95 9.32 9.33
C VAL A 28 -6.69 8.14 8.39
N ALA A 29 -7.60 7.16 8.35
CA ALA A 29 -7.48 6.02 7.46
C ALA A 29 -7.50 6.44 5.98
N ALA A 30 -8.39 7.35 5.59
CA ALA A 30 -8.48 7.79 4.20
C ALA A 30 -7.25 8.57 3.74
N LEU A 31 -6.78 9.53 4.54
CA LEU A 31 -5.57 10.29 4.23
C LEU A 31 -4.35 9.39 4.13
N GLY A 32 -4.19 8.44 5.05
CA GLY A 32 -3.08 7.49 5.00
C GLY A 32 -3.20 6.50 3.84
N CYS A 33 -4.40 6.03 3.51
CA CYS A 33 -4.63 5.19 2.33
C CYS A 33 -4.24 5.92 1.03
N VAL A 34 -4.67 7.17 0.86
CA VAL A 34 -4.33 7.99 -0.30
C VAL A 34 -2.81 8.26 -0.35
N ALA A 35 -2.22 8.72 0.76
CA ALA A 35 -0.79 9.01 0.81
C ALA A 35 0.06 7.77 0.53
N GLY A 36 -0.24 6.65 1.19
CA GLY A 36 0.46 5.39 1.01
C GLY A 36 0.30 4.83 -0.41
N SER A 37 -0.89 4.97 -1.00
CA SER A 37 -1.17 4.54 -2.38
C SER A 37 -0.43 5.40 -3.40
N LEU A 38 -0.37 6.72 -3.24
CA LEU A 38 0.40 7.59 -4.14
C LEU A 38 1.90 7.28 -4.08
N VAL A 39 2.44 7.01 -2.88
CA VAL A 39 3.83 6.59 -2.70
C VAL A 39 4.08 5.21 -3.33
N GLY A 40 3.16 4.26 -3.14
CA GLY A 40 3.24 2.90 -3.70
C GLY A 40 3.04 2.83 -5.21
N LEU A 41 2.31 3.80 -5.80
CA LEU A 41 2.06 3.88 -7.24
C LEU A 41 3.35 4.14 -8.03
N VAL A 42 4.29 4.92 -7.48
CA VAL A 42 5.57 5.23 -8.13
C VAL A 42 6.36 3.96 -8.50
N PRO A 43 6.71 3.06 -7.56
CA PRO A 43 7.40 1.82 -7.92
C PRO A 43 6.56 0.87 -8.77
N ALA A 44 5.22 0.88 -8.64
CA ALA A 44 4.35 0.07 -9.50
C ALA A 44 4.46 0.48 -10.98
N LEU A 45 4.41 1.78 -11.27
CA LEU A 45 4.59 2.31 -12.62
C LEU A 45 6.02 2.10 -13.14
N GLN A 46 7.04 2.25 -12.29
CA GLN A 46 8.43 1.95 -12.66
C GLN A 46 8.61 0.47 -13.03
N ALA A 47 8.00 -0.44 -12.28
CA ALA A 47 8.05 -1.88 -12.56
C ALA A 47 7.37 -2.22 -13.89
N MET A 48 6.22 -1.61 -14.18
CA MET A 48 5.56 -1.72 -15.50
C MET A 48 6.45 -1.25 -16.64
N GLY A 49 7.26 -0.22 -16.41
CA GLY A 49 8.28 0.27 -17.34
C GLY A 49 9.52 -0.62 -17.46
N GLY A 50 9.55 -1.77 -16.78
CA GLY A 50 10.68 -2.71 -16.82
C GLY A 50 11.85 -2.32 -15.91
N HIS A 51 11.67 -1.35 -15.01
CA HIS A 51 12.74 -0.97 -14.09
C HIS A 51 13.02 -2.13 -13.12
N PRO A 52 14.28 -2.59 -13.00
CA PRO A 52 14.62 -3.67 -12.10
C PRO A 52 14.50 -3.19 -10.64
N PHE A 53 14.09 -4.10 -9.77
CA PHE A 53 14.05 -3.86 -8.34
C PHE A 53 14.76 -4.98 -7.57
N PRO A 54 15.48 -4.65 -6.48
CA PRO A 54 16.08 -5.67 -5.63
C PRO A 54 14.98 -6.52 -4.97
N GLU A 55 15.20 -7.81 -4.86
CA GLU A 55 14.32 -8.70 -4.10
C GLU A 55 14.55 -8.53 -2.59
N LEU A 56 13.48 -8.57 -1.81
CA LEU A 56 13.53 -8.57 -0.35
C LEU A 56 13.30 -9.99 0.16
N ARG A 57 14.36 -10.58 0.74
CA ARG A 57 14.37 -11.94 1.30
C ARG A 57 14.86 -11.97 2.76
N PRO A 58 14.21 -11.27 3.70
CA PRO A 58 14.53 -11.38 5.11
C PRO A 58 14.42 -12.83 5.61
N ALA A 59 15.28 -13.17 6.57
CA ALA A 59 15.23 -14.49 7.22
C ALA A 59 13.86 -14.71 7.87
N TRP A 60 13.17 -15.76 7.45
CA TRP A 60 11.84 -16.10 7.93
C TRP A 60 11.94 -17.16 9.02
N ALA A 61 11.28 -16.94 10.16
CA ALA A 61 11.39 -17.82 11.32
C ALA A 61 10.61 -19.13 11.19
N LEU A 62 9.73 -19.26 10.19
CA LEU A 62 8.95 -20.47 9.98
C LEU A 62 9.85 -21.56 9.35
N PRO A 63 9.98 -22.74 9.98
CA PRO A 63 10.73 -23.84 9.38
C PRO A 63 10.11 -24.22 8.03
N LEU A 64 10.96 -24.38 7.01
CA LEU A 64 10.60 -24.63 5.60
C LEU A 64 9.86 -23.47 4.88
N GLY A 65 9.73 -22.30 5.50
CA GLY A 65 9.14 -21.11 4.88
C GLY A 65 10.19 -20.13 4.36
N GLU A 66 9.86 -19.42 3.28
CA GLU A 66 10.62 -18.27 2.79
C GLU A 66 9.69 -17.07 2.68
N PHE A 67 10.16 -15.90 3.13
CA PHE A 67 9.54 -14.64 2.78
C PHE A 67 10.31 -14.02 1.64
N HIS A 68 9.65 -13.96 0.50
CA HIS A 68 10.22 -13.43 -0.72
C HIS A 68 9.26 -12.39 -1.29
N LEU A 69 9.72 -11.13 -1.29
CA LEU A 69 9.01 -10.02 -1.90
C LEU A 69 9.81 -9.53 -3.11
N ALA A 70 9.26 -9.79 -4.29
CA ALA A 70 9.77 -9.32 -5.57
C ALA A 70 8.74 -8.41 -6.25
N LEU A 71 9.20 -7.45 -7.03
CA LEU A 71 8.34 -6.60 -7.86
C LEU A 71 8.81 -6.68 -9.30
N ASP A 72 8.00 -7.34 -10.12
CA ASP A 72 8.15 -7.42 -11.56
C ASP A 72 7.09 -6.58 -12.30
N ALA A 73 7.18 -6.53 -13.62
CA ALA A 73 6.25 -5.76 -14.45
C ALA A 73 4.80 -6.20 -14.32
N LEU A 74 4.56 -7.51 -14.12
CA LEU A 74 3.22 -8.06 -13.96
C LEU A 74 2.60 -7.66 -12.61
N SER A 75 3.39 -7.72 -11.55
CA SER A 75 3.02 -7.26 -10.21
C SER A 75 2.77 -5.76 -10.21
N GLY A 76 3.60 -4.97 -10.92
CA GLY A 76 3.37 -3.55 -11.15
C GLY A 76 2.03 -3.27 -11.85
N TRP A 77 1.69 -4.05 -12.87
CA TRP A 77 0.42 -3.96 -13.60
C TRP A 77 -0.79 -4.20 -12.71
N PHE A 78 -0.70 -5.10 -11.73
CA PHE A 78 -1.77 -5.33 -10.75
C PHE A 78 -1.79 -4.27 -9.64
N LEU A 79 -0.63 -3.83 -9.16
CA LEU A 79 -0.54 -2.86 -8.07
C LEU A 79 -1.03 -1.48 -8.49
N ALA A 80 -0.77 -1.05 -9.72
CA ALA A 80 -1.19 0.26 -10.21
C ALA A 80 -2.71 0.50 -10.08
N PRO A 81 -3.61 -0.35 -10.65
CA PRO A 81 -5.05 -0.17 -10.47
C PRO A 81 -5.49 -0.38 -9.02
N ILE A 82 -4.84 -1.25 -8.24
CA ILE A 82 -5.16 -1.42 -6.81
C ILE A 82 -4.91 -0.11 -6.05
N PHE A 83 -3.77 0.55 -6.24
CA PHE A 83 -3.48 1.82 -5.56
C PHE A 83 -4.41 2.94 -5.99
N VAL A 84 -4.75 3.02 -7.28
CA VAL A 84 -5.73 3.99 -7.79
C VAL A 84 -7.11 3.74 -7.18
N LEU A 85 -7.61 2.51 -7.25
CA LEU A 85 -8.92 2.16 -6.72
C LEU A 85 -8.98 2.31 -5.19
N ALA A 86 -7.94 1.92 -4.46
CA ALA A 86 -7.87 2.09 -3.01
C ALA A 86 -7.94 3.57 -2.61
N SER A 87 -7.22 4.45 -3.34
CA SER A 87 -7.27 5.90 -3.11
C SER A 87 -8.67 6.46 -3.36
N LEU A 88 -9.29 6.08 -4.48
CA LEU A 88 -10.64 6.53 -4.83
C LEU A 88 -11.70 6.01 -3.85
N ALA A 89 -11.61 4.72 -3.47
CA ALA A 89 -12.49 4.10 -2.50
C ALA A 89 -12.35 4.74 -1.10
N ALA A 90 -11.13 5.09 -0.70
CA ALA A 90 -10.88 5.80 0.55
C ALA A 90 -11.55 7.19 0.57
N ILE A 91 -11.46 7.95 -0.52
CA ILE A 91 -12.12 9.26 -0.66
C ILE A 91 -13.64 9.09 -0.67
N TYR A 92 -14.15 8.13 -1.44
CA TYR A 92 -15.59 7.85 -1.52
C TYR A 92 -16.16 7.42 -0.15
N GLY A 93 -15.44 6.55 0.57
CA GLY A 93 -15.83 6.05 1.89
C GLY A 93 -16.00 7.15 2.94
N LEU A 94 -15.26 8.27 2.84
CA LEU A 94 -15.43 9.41 3.75
C LEU A 94 -16.84 10.01 3.70
N GLY A 95 -17.44 10.09 2.50
CA GLY A 95 -18.80 10.59 2.35
C GLY A 95 -19.85 9.51 2.60
N TYR A 96 -19.58 8.29 2.11
CA TYR A 96 -20.52 7.18 2.21
C TYR A 96 -20.79 6.75 3.67
N PHE A 97 -19.78 6.77 4.53
CA PHE A 97 -19.90 6.37 5.94
C PHE A 97 -20.12 7.55 6.91
N ALA A 98 -20.36 8.77 6.41
CA ALA A 98 -20.59 9.94 7.27
C ALA A 98 -22.06 10.12 7.69
N GLY A 99 -22.99 9.38 7.09
CA GLY A 99 -24.42 9.35 7.45
C GLY A 99 -24.76 8.18 8.34
#